data_AF-W1XD30-F1
#
_entry.id   AF-W1XD30-F1
#
_cell.length_a   1.000
_cell.length_b   1.000
_cell.length_c   1.000
_cell.angle_alpha   90.00
_cell.angle_beta   90.00
_cell.angle_gamma   90.00
#
_symmetry.space_group_name_H-M   'P 1'
#
loop_
_entity.id
_entity.type
_entity.pdbx_description
1 polymer ?
#
loop_
_entity_poly.entity_id
_entity_poly.type
_entity_poly.pdbx_seq_one_letter_code
_entity_poly.pdbx_strand_id
1 'polypeptide(L)'
;PISLARLRARLNLKSPVFSQNQTVRRAMEQLREIGYLDYTEIQRGRTKFFCIHYRRPRLKAPNDESKENQLPPSPAEKISPEMAEKLALLEKLGITLDDLEKLFKSR
;
A
#
# COMPACT_ATOMS: atom_id res chain seq x y z
N PRO A 1 -13.53 -8.92 21.80
CA PRO A 1 -13.47 -9.40 20.39
C PRO A 1 -14.80 -9.14 19.68
N ILE A 2 -14.77 -8.75 18.41
CA ILE A 2 -15.95 -8.48 17.59
C ILE A 2 -16.05 -9.58 16.53
N SER A 3 -17.18 -10.30 16.49
CA SER A 3 -17.38 -11.33 15.48
C SER A 3 -17.70 -10.72 14.11
N LEU A 4 -17.36 -11.46 13.06
CA LEU A 4 -17.65 -11.04 11.69
C LEU A 4 -19.17 -10.98 11.42
N ALA A 5 -19.96 -11.89 12.03
CA ALA A 5 -21.42 -11.84 12.02
C ALA A 5 -21.98 -10.56 12.64
N ARG A 6 -21.40 -10.09 13.75
CA ARG A 6 -21.81 -8.84 14.41
C ARG A 6 -21.52 -7.63 13.53
N LEU A 7 -20.38 -7.58 12.85
CA LEU A 7 -20.04 -6.49 11.93
C LEU A 7 -21.04 -6.41 10.77
N ARG A 8 -21.35 -7.54 10.13
CA ARG A 8 -22.34 -7.59 9.05
C ARG A 8 -23.72 -7.07 9.48
N ALA A 9 -24.21 -7.53 10.63
CA ALA A 9 -25.51 -7.11 11.15
C ALA A 9 -25.54 -5.60 11.45
N ARG A 10 -24.41 -5.04 11.91
CA ARG A 10 -24.28 -3.60 12.20
C ARG A 10 -24.15 -2.74 10.94
N LEU A 11 -23.49 -3.24 9.91
CA LEU A 11 -23.25 -2.52 8.66
C LEU A 11 -24.45 -2.55 7.72
N ASN A 12 -25.47 -3.39 8.01
CA ASN A 12 -26.71 -3.51 7.25
C ASN A 12 -26.51 -3.59 5.72
N LEU A 13 -25.50 -4.37 5.30
CA LEU A 13 -25.13 -4.51 3.89
C LEU A 13 -26.17 -5.37 3.15
N LYS A 14 -26.52 -4.97 1.93
CA LYS A 14 -27.48 -5.70 1.07
C LYS A 14 -26.83 -6.82 0.23
N SER A 15 -25.50 -6.87 0.16
CA SER A 15 -24.77 -7.83 -0.66
C SER A 15 -24.79 -9.26 -0.09
N PRO A 16 -24.44 -10.30 -0.85
CA PRO A 16 -24.37 -11.67 -0.35
C PRO A 16 -23.36 -11.84 0.79
N VAL A 17 -23.62 -12.81 1.66
CA VAL A 17 -22.81 -13.15 2.86
C VAL A 17 -21.31 -13.22 2.55
N PHE A 18 -20.93 -13.89 1.47
CA PHE A 18 -19.52 -14.05 1.09
C PHE A 18 -18.87 -12.70 0.76
N SER A 19 -19.54 -11.87 -0.06
CA SER A 19 -19.09 -10.53 -0.42
C SER A 19 -18.96 -9.65 0.82
N GLN A 20 -19.95 -9.65 1.70
CA GLN A 20 -19.89 -8.90 2.96
C GLN A 20 -18.67 -9.28 3.80
N ASN A 21 -18.39 -10.59 3.92
CA ASN A 21 -17.24 -11.06 4.69
C ASN A 21 -15.92 -10.53 4.11
N GLN A 22 -15.81 -10.51 2.78
CA GLN A 22 -14.64 -9.99 2.09
C GLN A 22 -14.51 -8.48 2.27
N THR A 23 -15.60 -7.73 2.13
CA THR A 23 -15.64 -6.28 2.36
C THR A 23 -15.21 -5.94 3.79
N VAL A 24 -15.72 -6.65 4.79
CA VAL A 24 -15.34 -6.42 6.20
C VAL A 24 -13.85 -6.68 6.43
N ARG A 25 -13.27 -7.74 5.85
CA ARG A 25 -11.83 -7.99 6.00
C ARG A 25 -10.98 -6.91 5.35
N ARG A 26 -11.31 -6.53 4.11
CA ARG A 26 -10.61 -5.45 3.40
C ARG A 26 -10.67 -4.13 4.17
N ALA A 27 -11.84 -3.76 4.68
CA ALA A 27 -11.99 -2.56 5.48
C ALA A 27 -11.16 -2.60 6.77
N MET A 28 -11.12 -3.74 7.48
CA MET A 28 -10.27 -3.88 8.67
C MET A 28 -8.78 -3.73 8.34
N GLU A 29 -8.34 -4.31 7.23
CA GLU A 29 -6.96 -4.22 6.73
C GLU A 29 -6.59 -2.78 6.36
N GLN A 30 -7.46 -2.10 5.60
CA GLN A 30 -7.29 -0.67 5.29
C GLN A 30 -7.21 0.18 6.55
N LEU A 31 -8.07 -0.05 7.55
CA LEU A 31 -8.01 0.68 8.83
C LEU A 31 -6.70 0.43 9.59
N ARG A 32 -6.06 -0.72 9.41
CA ARG A 32 -4.73 -0.99 9.96
C ARG A 32 -3.62 -0.30 9.17
N GLU A 33 -3.71 -0.34 7.84
CA GLU A 33 -2.75 0.26 6.92
C GLU A 33 -2.63 1.78 7.10
N ILE A 34 -3.77 2.47 7.17
CA ILE A 34 -3.82 3.91 7.47
C ILE A 34 -3.43 4.24 8.93
N GLY A 35 -3.13 3.21 9.74
CA GLY A 35 -2.75 3.36 11.15
C GLY A 35 -3.89 3.78 12.07
N TYR A 36 -5.15 3.61 11.67
CA TYR A 36 -6.32 3.96 12.49
C TYR A 36 -6.47 3.01 13.67
N LEU A 37 -6.31 1.71 13.45
CA LEU A 37 -6.48 0.72 14.49
C LEU A 37 -5.50 -0.43 14.34
N ASP A 38 -5.10 -0.99 15.47
CA ASP A 38 -4.34 -2.24 15.52
C ASP A 38 -5.29 -3.37 15.89
N TYR A 39 -5.31 -4.43 15.09
CA TYR A 39 -6.16 -5.59 15.35
C TYR A 39 -5.43 -6.91 15.10
N THR A 40 -5.97 -7.98 15.70
CA THR A 40 -5.61 -9.36 15.38
C THR A 40 -6.88 -10.11 15.01
N GLU A 41 -6.82 -10.89 13.93
CA GLU A 41 -7.88 -11.83 13.57
C GLU A 41 -7.64 -13.14 14.32
N ILE A 42 -8.64 -13.58 15.07
CA ILE A 42 -8.62 -14.86 15.78
C ILE A 42 -9.77 -15.74 15.27
N GLN A 43 -9.49 -17.03 15.12
CA GLN A 43 -10.52 -18.02 14.82
C GLN A 43 -10.88 -18.76 16.10
N ARG A 44 -12.17 -18.75 16.47
CA ARG A 44 -12.71 -19.59 17.54
C ARG A 44 -13.77 -20.50 16.95
N GLY A 45 -13.46 -21.79 16.87
CA GLY A 45 -14.29 -22.78 16.17
C GLY A 45 -14.50 -22.41 14.70
N ARG A 46 -15.76 -22.29 14.28
CA ARG A 46 -16.16 -21.93 12.90
C ARG A 46 -16.30 -20.43 12.66
N THR A 47 -16.07 -19.60 13.68
CA THR A 47 -16.31 -18.15 13.59
C THR A 47 -15.01 -17.37 13.73
N LYS A 48 -14.84 -16.38 12.85
CA LYS A 48 -13.73 -15.44 12.92
C LYS A 48 -14.11 -14.19 13.73
N PHE A 49 -13.16 -13.71 14.52
CA PHE A 49 -13.30 -12.55 15.38
C PHE A 49 -12.12 -11.60 15.18
N PHE A 50 -12.39 -10.32 15.37
CA PHE A 50 -11.38 -9.28 15.39
C PHE A 50 -11.19 -8.79 16.83
N CYS A 51 -9.97 -8.89 17.34
CA CYS A 51 -9.55 -8.25 18.59
C CYS A 51 -8.92 -6.91 18.24
N ILE A 52 -9.55 -5.81 18.64
CA ILE A 52 -9.02 -4.46 18.47
C ILE A 52 -8.21 -4.13 19.72
N HIS A 53 -6.93 -3.83 19.56
CA HIS A 53 -6.02 -3.49 20.66
C HIS A 53 -6.05 -1.98 20.93
N TYR A 54 -5.86 -1.18 19.87
CA TYR A 54 -5.78 0.27 19.97
C TYR A 54 -6.53 0.93 18.82
N ARG A 55 -7.02 2.15 19.06
CA ARG A 55 -7.63 3.03 18.06
C ARG A 55 -6.96 4.40 18.17
N ARG A 56 -6.62 4.99 17.03
CA ARG A 56 -5.95 6.28 16.90
C ARG A 56 -6.91 7.21 16.15
N PRO A 57 -7.79 7.94 16.87
CA PRO A 57 -8.85 8.75 16.26
C PRO A 57 -8.32 9.93 15.44
N ARG A 58 -7.07 10.36 15.66
CA ARG A 58 -6.38 11.34 14.81
C ARG A 58 -5.72 10.62 13.66
N LEU A 59 -6.55 10.23 12.69
CA LEU A 59 -6.04 9.71 11.44
C LEU A 59 -5.30 10.82 10.70
N LYS A 60 -4.03 10.62 10.38
CA LYS A 60 -3.40 11.43 9.34
C LYS A 60 -4.16 11.08 8.05
N ALA A 61 -4.63 12.09 7.32
CA ALA A 61 -5.35 11.85 6.06
C ALA A 61 -4.51 10.89 5.21
N PRO A 62 -5.11 9.82 4.64
CA PRO A 62 -4.44 9.03 3.64
C PRO A 62 -3.93 10.01 2.59
N ASN A 63 -2.62 10.05 2.36
CA ASN A 63 -2.11 10.68 1.16
C ASN A 63 -2.90 10.05 0.00
N ASP A 64 -3.61 10.87 -0.78
CA ASP A 64 -4.48 10.46 -1.88
C ASP A 64 -4.04 9.14 -2.54
N GLU A 65 -4.87 8.09 -2.44
CA GLU A 65 -4.68 6.83 -3.18
C GLU A 65 -4.72 7.04 -4.71
N SER A 66 -5.03 8.26 -5.18
CA SER A 66 -4.79 8.68 -6.57
C SER A 66 -3.30 8.77 -6.94
N LYS A 67 -2.38 8.57 -5.98
CA LYS A 67 -0.95 8.34 -6.22
C LYS A 67 -0.54 6.86 -6.15
N GLU A 68 -1.38 5.95 -5.67
CA GLU A 68 -0.99 4.55 -5.45
C GLU A 68 -1.23 3.65 -6.68
N ASN A 69 -2.09 4.08 -7.60
CA ASN A 69 -2.13 3.56 -8.98
C ASN A 69 -1.25 4.38 -9.95
N GLN A 70 -0.22 5.06 -9.45
CA GLN A 70 0.97 5.22 -10.26
C GLN A 70 1.72 3.89 -10.12
N LEU A 71 1.86 3.16 -11.24
CA LEU A 71 3.03 2.28 -11.41
C LEU A 71 4.22 2.99 -10.75
N PRO A 72 5.05 2.27 -9.96
CA PRO A 72 6.10 2.90 -9.16
C PRO A 72 6.77 3.99 -10.02
N PRO A 73 6.81 5.26 -9.58
CA PRO A 73 7.51 6.27 -10.35
C PRO A 73 8.90 5.70 -10.61
N SER A 74 9.18 5.59 -11.91
CA SER A 74 10.51 5.41 -12.49
C SER A 74 11.57 6.03 -11.56
N PRO A 75 12.74 5.38 -11.36
CA PRO A 75 13.72 5.65 -10.29
C PRO A 75 14.41 7.04 -10.34
N ALA A 76 13.66 8.12 -10.47
CA ALA A 76 14.12 9.49 -10.57
C ALA A 76 14.32 10.17 -9.22
N GLU A 77 13.97 9.53 -8.09
CA GLU A 77 14.12 10.16 -6.77
C GLU A 77 14.92 9.30 -5.81
N LYS A 78 16.25 9.32 -6.02
CA LYS A 78 17.35 9.41 -5.04
C LYS A 78 18.66 9.12 -5.78
N ILE A 79 19.18 10.12 -6.49
CA ILE A 79 20.55 10.05 -7.02
C ILE A 79 21.47 10.14 -5.79
N SER A 80 22.02 9.02 -5.37
CA SER A 80 23.06 8.99 -4.33
C SER A 80 24.26 9.83 -4.78
N PRO A 81 25.06 10.40 -3.87
CA PRO A 81 26.23 11.20 -4.25
C PRO A 81 27.19 10.44 -5.18
N GLU A 82 27.30 9.12 -5.02
CA GLU A 82 28.10 8.25 -5.90
C GLU A 82 27.57 8.19 -7.34
N MET A 83 26.25 8.29 -7.54
CA MET A 83 25.66 8.22 -8.88
C MET A 83 25.79 9.55 -9.62
N ALA A 84 25.83 10.68 -8.91
CA ALA A 84 26.13 11.99 -9.48
C ALA A 84 27.58 12.05 -9.99
N GLU A 85 28.54 11.48 -9.24
CA GLU A 85 29.94 11.39 -9.67
C GLU A 85 30.10 10.53 -10.94
N LYS A 86 29.38 9.40 -11.01
CA LYS A 86 29.39 8.56 -12.22
C LYS A 86 28.84 9.28 -13.45
N LEU A 87 27.77 10.06 -13.30
CA LEU A 87 27.22 10.86 -14.40
C LEU A 87 28.22 11.93 -14.87
N ALA A 88 28.90 12.62 -13.95
CA ALA A 88 29.91 13.62 -14.29
C ALA A 88 31.15 13.03 -14.98
N LEU A 89 31.54 11.79 -14.64
CA LEU A 89 32.63 11.08 -15.33
C LEU A 89 32.25 10.68 -16.75
N LEU A 90 31.01 10.21 -16.96
CA LEU A 90 30.51 9.86 -18.29
C LEU A 90 30.48 11.07 -19.23
N GLU A 91 30.05 12.22 -18.72
CA GLU A 91 30.05 13.48 -19.47
C GLU A 91 31.48 13.93 -19.84
N LYS A 92 32.44 13.82 -18.91
CA LYS A 92 33.87 14.09 -19.19
C LYS A 92 34.48 13.15 -20.22
N LEU A 93 33.97 11.92 -20.31
CA LEU A 93 34.39 10.92 -21.30
C LEU A 93 33.67 11.09 -22.65
N GLY A 94 32.81 12.11 -22.79
CA GLY A 94 32.08 12.39 -24.02
C GLY A 94 30.93 11.42 -24.30
N ILE A 95 30.50 10.64 -23.30
CA ILE A 95 29.38 9.70 -23.43
C ILE A 95 28.11 10.43 -23.00
N THR A 96 27.21 10.65 -23.95
CA THR A 96 25.97 11.37 -23.70
C THR A 96 24.85 10.44 -23.22
N LEU A 97 23.85 11.00 -22.53
CA LEU A 97 22.68 10.24 -22.07
C LEU A 97 21.93 9.56 -23.23
N ASP A 98 21.90 10.19 -24.41
CA ASP A 98 21.27 9.63 -25.61
C ASP A 98 22.01 8.38 -26.13
N ASP A 99 23.34 8.32 -25.98
CA ASP A 99 24.13 7.16 -26.39
C ASP A 99 23.87 5.96 -25.49
N LEU A 100 23.70 6.20 -24.18
CA LEU A 100 23.27 5.18 -23.23
C LEU A 100 21.85 4.71 -23.54
N GLU A 101 20.93 5.62 -23.89
CA GLU A 101 19.55 5.27 -24.19
C GLU A 101 19.44 4.38 -25.45
N LYS A 102 20.25 4.65 -26.48
CA LYS A 102 20.35 3.79 -27.68
C LYS A 102 20.90 2.39 -27.35
N LEU A 103 21.88 2.31 -26.45
CA LEU A 103 22.45 1.04 -25.97
C LEU A 103 21.45 0.19 -25.18
N PHE A 104 20.58 0.79 -24.36
CA PHE A 104 19.59 0.04 -23.58
C PHE A 104 18.32 -0.31 -24.37
N LYS A 105 17.95 0.47 -25.39
CA LYS A 105 16.79 0.21 -26.26
C LYS A 105 17.05 -0.80 -27.38
N SER A 106 18.30 -1.25 -27.56
CA SER A 106 18.71 -2.18 -28.63
C SER A 106 18.73 -3.66 -28.21
N ARG A 107 17.98 -4.04 -27.17
CA ARG A 107 17.77 -5.44 -26.74
C ARG A 107 16.34 -5.90 -26.94
#